data_AF-A0A0W0RZJ7-F1
#
_entry.id   AF-A0A0W0RZJ7-F1
#
_cell.length_a   1.000
_cell.length_b   1.000
_cell.length_c   1.000
_cell.angle_alpha   90.00
_cell.angle_beta   90.00
_cell.angle_gamma   90.00
#
_symmetry.space_group_name_H-M   'P 1'
#
loop_
_entity.id
_entity.type
_entity.pdbx_description
1 polymer ?
#
loop_
_entity_poly.entity_id
_entity_poly.type
_entity_poly.pdbx_seq_one_letter_code
_entity_poly.pdbx_strand_id
1 'polypeptide(L)'
;MLKQCYLLILIVFLLASCAHHAPRNQPLPPPQALKTKQVRQVSAFNQVNAQGQINISLHTGYKNPQVILSGDARDLAAIKVEVIQNTLYLVLGGGYPKFGPVYAEVRGRFLNRLTANGTPLITGDRLHTSILDVYLVNTGNVRLGGSIGLRVLDIKGKGLTQISGLTSPSLQVHLQESPKVQLSGVANLSNLTMQGNAWISFYWVKTDTLTVRAKQKTTIQLAGAVNRLDVELWGNARFKGRYLRAQRSFVRTHDHAVAEISAVKHQSNLATDASDIYYFNLPTTRADFMAYNGSVLDMREWNQYDLKDFTRYNKQFP
;
A
#
# COMPACT_ATOMS: atom_id res chain seq x y z
N MET A 1 -30.14 76.82 -16.91
CA MET A 1 -30.32 76.42 -15.49
C MET A 1 -30.27 74.90 -15.31
N LEU A 2 -29.22 74.21 -15.81
CA LEU A 2 -29.08 72.75 -15.67
C LEU A 2 -27.62 72.29 -15.48
N LYS A 3 -26.71 73.19 -15.13
CA LYS A 3 -25.28 72.90 -14.88
C LYS A 3 -24.80 73.17 -13.45
N GLN A 4 -25.65 73.73 -12.58
CA GLN A 4 -25.31 73.99 -11.17
C GLN A 4 -25.81 72.92 -10.19
N CYS A 5 -26.67 71.99 -10.62
CA CYS A 5 -27.20 70.93 -9.74
C CYS A 5 -26.32 69.68 -9.65
N TYR A 6 -25.40 69.46 -10.60
CA TYR A 6 -24.53 68.26 -10.59
C TYR A 6 -23.33 68.37 -9.64
N LEU A 7 -22.93 69.60 -9.26
CA LEU A 7 -21.79 69.79 -8.35
C LEU A 7 -22.14 69.48 -6.89
N LEU A 8 -23.43 69.61 -6.50
CA LEU A 8 -23.89 69.38 -5.13
C LEU A 8 -24.10 67.89 -4.79
N ILE A 9 -24.35 67.04 -5.79
CA ILE A 9 -24.55 65.58 -5.56
C ILE A 9 -23.21 64.86 -5.35
N LEU A 10 -22.11 65.38 -5.91
CA LEU A 10 -20.79 64.74 -5.82
C LEU A 10 -20.08 64.99 -4.48
N ILE A 11 -20.47 66.03 -3.73
CA ILE A 11 -19.92 66.32 -2.39
C ILE A 11 -20.58 65.46 -1.30
N VAL A 12 -21.83 65.02 -1.48
CA VAL A 12 -22.52 64.18 -0.49
C VAL A 12 -21.96 62.75 -0.45
N PHE A 13 -21.44 62.22 -1.56
CA PHE A 13 -20.84 60.88 -1.59
C PHE A 13 -19.41 60.83 -1.00
N LEU A 14 -18.72 61.95 -0.85
CA LEU A 14 -17.38 62.00 -0.25
C LEU A 14 -17.40 62.13 1.29
N LEU A 15 -18.55 62.46 1.89
CA LEU A 15 -18.69 62.63 3.35
C LEU A 15 -19.24 61.40 4.07
N ALA A 16 -19.54 60.30 3.36
CA ALA A 16 -20.02 59.04 3.93
C ALA A 16 -18.93 57.96 4.10
N SER A 17 -17.64 58.28 3.95
CA SER A 17 -16.54 57.31 4.01
C SER A 17 -15.81 57.22 5.37
N CYS A 18 -16.37 57.81 6.43
CA CYS A 18 -15.77 57.76 7.77
C CYS A 18 -16.75 57.25 8.83
N ALA A 19 -17.37 56.09 8.57
CA ALA A 19 -18.15 55.36 9.57
C ALA A 19 -17.32 54.18 10.11
N HIS A 20 -16.69 54.42 11.27
CA HIS A 20 -16.32 53.45 12.30
C HIS A 20 -16.08 51.99 11.86
N HIS A 21 -14.84 51.67 11.52
CA HIS A 21 -14.30 50.33 11.83
C HIS A 21 -14.01 50.26 13.33
N ALA A 22 -15.01 49.86 14.11
CA ALA A 22 -14.76 49.28 15.43
C ALA A 22 -13.82 48.08 15.24
N PRO A 23 -12.78 47.91 16.08
CA PRO A 23 -11.94 46.73 16.03
C PRO A 23 -12.83 45.51 16.31
N ARG A 24 -13.12 44.77 15.24
CA ARG A 24 -13.72 43.44 15.29
C ARG A 24 -12.89 42.65 16.28
N ASN A 25 -13.51 42.23 17.39
CA ASN A 25 -12.93 41.33 18.39
C ASN A 25 -12.01 40.35 17.68
N GLN A 26 -10.70 40.57 17.79
CA GLN A 26 -9.73 39.63 17.25
C GLN A 26 -10.07 38.31 17.94
N PRO A 27 -10.39 37.23 17.20
CA PRO A 27 -10.49 35.93 17.84
C PRO A 27 -9.17 35.75 18.57
N LEU A 28 -9.25 35.62 19.89
CA LEU A 28 -8.10 35.35 20.75
C LEU A 28 -7.23 34.32 20.02
N PRO A 29 -5.91 34.58 19.87
CA PRO A 29 -5.05 33.61 19.22
C PRO A 29 -5.30 32.26 19.89
N PRO A 30 -5.54 31.18 19.12
CA PRO A 30 -5.83 29.88 19.70
C PRO A 30 -4.72 29.57 20.72
N PRO A 31 -5.08 29.07 21.92
CA PRO A 31 -4.12 28.86 22.99
C PRO A 31 -2.89 28.15 22.42
N GLN A 32 -1.71 28.78 22.56
CA GLN A 32 -0.47 28.26 22.00
C GLN A 32 -0.32 26.79 22.40
N ALA A 33 -0.21 25.91 21.39
CA ALA A 33 -0.06 24.49 21.61
C ALA A 33 1.25 24.24 22.37
N LEU A 34 1.12 23.87 23.65
CA LEU A 34 2.24 23.53 24.51
C LEU A 34 2.73 22.14 24.13
N LYS A 35 3.69 22.08 23.20
CA LYS A 35 4.36 20.83 22.83
C LYS A 35 5.13 20.30 24.03
N THR A 36 4.69 19.17 24.57
CA THR A 36 5.36 18.47 25.66
C THR A 36 5.81 17.08 25.22
N LYS A 37 6.75 16.51 25.96
CA LYS A 37 7.19 15.11 25.82
C LYS A 37 6.89 14.37 27.11
N GLN A 38 6.28 13.19 27.00
CA GLN A 38 6.02 12.30 28.14
C GLN A 38 6.69 10.95 27.88
N VAL A 39 7.56 10.52 28.80
CA VAL A 39 8.13 9.17 28.76
C VAL A 39 7.29 8.27 29.66
N ARG A 40 6.74 7.20 29.10
CA ARG A 40 5.99 6.17 29.82
C ARG A 40 6.79 4.88 29.81
N GLN A 41 7.23 4.47 31.00
CA GLN A 41 7.82 3.15 31.19
C GLN A 41 6.71 2.10 31.10
N VAL A 42 6.97 1.02 30.38
CA VAL A 42 5.99 -0.06 30.18
C VAL A 42 6.67 -1.40 30.39
N SER A 43 5.89 -2.43 30.74
CA SER A 43 6.41 -3.78 30.80
C SER A 43 6.81 -4.29 29.41
N ALA A 44 7.51 -5.43 29.36
CA ALA A 44 7.86 -6.07 28.10
C ALA A 44 6.64 -6.36 27.22
N PHE A 45 6.80 -6.14 25.92
CA PHE A 45 5.84 -6.45 24.88
C PHE A 45 6.58 -6.88 23.62
N ASN A 46 5.89 -7.62 22.75
CA ASN A 46 6.32 -7.89 21.38
C ASN A 46 5.21 -7.67 20.36
N GLN A 47 4.05 -7.17 20.77
CA GLN A 47 2.98 -6.76 19.87
C GLN A 47 2.62 -5.30 20.15
N VAL A 48 2.23 -4.59 19.11
CA VAL A 48 1.75 -3.20 19.20
C VAL A 48 0.36 -3.14 18.57
N ASN A 49 -0.61 -2.67 19.34
CA ASN A 49 -1.95 -2.36 18.89
C ASN A 49 -2.17 -0.85 19.03
N ALA A 50 -2.29 -0.15 17.91
CA ALA A 50 -2.49 1.29 17.89
C ALA A 50 -3.82 1.68 17.26
N GLN A 51 -4.53 2.58 17.92
CA GLN A 51 -5.87 2.98 17.51
C GLN A 51 -6.03 4.49 17.63
N GLY A 52 -6.60 5.08 16.58
CA GLY A 52 -6.84 6.51 16.48
C GLY A 52 -5.71 7.28 15.82
N GLN A 53 -5.87 8.61 15.81
CA GLN A 53 -5.01 9.54 15.08
C GLN A 53 -3.67 9.81 15.79
N ILE A 54 -2.85 8.77 15.89
CA ILE A 54 -1.51 8.80 16.48
C ILE A 54 -0.48 8.55 15.37
N ASN A 55 0.56 9.36 15.25
CA ASN A 55 1.71 9.04 14.40
C ASN A 55 2.68 8.13 15.18
N ILE A 56 3.16 7.04 14.60
CA ILE A 56 3.95 6.04 15.33
C ILE A 56 5.32 5.88 14.71
N SER A 57 6.36 5.86 15.55
CA SER A 57 7.70 5.41 15.17
C SER A 57 8.07 4.17 15.97
N LEU A 58 8.35 3.06 15.28
CA LEU A 58 8.64 1.76 15.84
C LEU A 58 10.15 1.51 15.86
N HIS A 59 10.66 1.02 16.99
CA HIS A 59 12.06 0.70 17.18
C HIS A 59 12.24 -0.62 17.94
N THR A 60 13.10 -1.50 17.42
CA THR A 60 13.45 -2.79 18.03
C THR A 60 14.87 -2.78 18.61
N GLY A 61 15.23 -3.77 19.43
CA GLY A 61 16.59 -3.93 19.99
C GLY A 61 16.84 -3.21 21.32
N TYR A 62 15.83 -2.58 21.91
CA TYR A 62 15.98 -1.88 23.19
C TYR A 62 15.79 -2.83 24.37
N LYS A 63 16.73 -2.81 25.33
CA LYS A 63 16.67 -3.63 26.55
C LYS A 63 15.50 -3.23 27.46
N ASN A 64 15.23 -1.93 27.57
CA ASN A 64 14.20 -1.35 28.41
C ASN A 64 13.07 -0.81 27.52
N PRO A 65 11.92 -1.48 27.47
CA PRO A 65 10.77 -1.03 26.68
C PRO A 65 10.19 0.28 27.21
N GLN A 66 9.88 1.21 26.32
CA GLN A 66 9.28 2.48 26.69
C GLN A 66 8.50 3.10 25.52
N VAL A 67 7.57 3.98 25.88
CA VAL A 67 6.82 4.80 24.93
C VAL A 67 7.13 6.26 25.21
N ILE A 68 7.60 6.99 24.20
CA ILE A 68 7.82 8.44 24.29
C ILE A 68 6.73 9.13 23.48
N LEU A 69 5.84 9.83 24.17
CA LEU A 69 4.75 10.58 23.55
C LEU A 69 5.17 12.03 23.36
N SER A 70 4.76 12.65 22.25
CA SER A 70 4.92 14.09 22.03
C SER A 70 3.72 14.71 21.33
N GLY A 71 3.34 15.92 21.74
CA GLY A 71 2.11 16.59 21.32
C GLY A 71 1.67 17.64 22.34
N ASP A 72 0.45 18.17 22.19
CA ASP A 72 -0.16 19.03 23.21
C ASP A 72 -0.48 18.23 24.47
N ALA A 73 -0.16 18.75 25.66
CA ALA A 73 -0.33 18.05 26.92
C ALA A 73 -1.76 17.53 27.15
N ARG A 74 -2.79 18.23 26.66
CA ARG A 74 -4.21 17.85 26.80
C ARG A 74 -4.56 16.66 25.93
N ASP A 75 -4.01 16.61 24.71
CA ASP A 75 -4.17 15.45 23.82
C ASP A 75 -3.38 14.25 24.35
N LEU A 76 -2.17 14.47 24.90
CA LEU A 76 -1.36 13.39 25.48
C LEU A 76 -2.01 12.75 26.71
N ALA A 77 -2.70 13.54 27.54
CA ALA A 77 -3.44 13.04 28.70
C ALA A 77 -4.58 12.08 28.30
N ALA A 78 -5.14 12.23 27.09
CA ALA A 78 -6.21 11.37 26.58
C ALA A 78 -5.71 10.04 26.00
N ILE A 79 -4.39 9.87 25.79
CA ILE A 79 -3.83 8.64 25.23
C ILE A 79 -3.75 7.58 26.32
N LYS A 80 -4.40 6.43 26.09
CA LYS A 80 -4.22 5.23 26.89
C LYS A 80 -2.98 4.48 26.43
N VAL A 81 -2.08 4.19 27.38
CA VAL A 81 -0.86 3.39 27.16
C VAL A 81 -0.82 2.30 28.21
N GLU A 82 -0.99 1.06 27.78
CA GLU A 82 -0.99 -0.10 28.68
C GLU A 82 -0.41 -1.32 27.97
N VAL A 83 0.14 -2.26 28.74
CA VAL A 83 0.59 -3.54 28.20
C VAL A 83 -0.26 -4.65 28.81
N ILE A 84 -0.97 -5.39 27.96
CA ILE A 84 -1.81 -6.52 28.35
C ILE A 84 -1.37 -7.72 27.50
N GLN A 85 -1.07 -8.85 28.14
CA GLN A 85 -0.68 -10.08 27.44
C GLN A 85 0.42 -9.85 26.37
N ASN A 86 1.49 -9.14 26.75
CA ASN A 86 2.63 -8.83 25.89
C ASN A 86 2.31 -7.95 24.65
N THR A 87 1.14 -7.31 24.66
CA THR A 87 0.69 -6.36 23.64
C THR A 87 0.64 -4.97 24.25
N LEU A 88 1.38 -4.03 23.65
CA LEU A 88 1.27 -2.61 23.94
C LEU A 88 0.04 -2.04 23.23
N TYR A 89 -0.90 -1.51 24.00
CA TYR A 89 -2.05 -0.78 23.49
C TYR A 89 -1.78 0.72 23.55
N LEU A 90 -1.88 1.38 22.39
CA LEU A 90 -1.81 2.83 22.23
C LEU A 90 -3.14 3.31 21.65
N VAL A 91 -4.03 3.79 22.51
CA VAL A 91 -5.40 4.16 22.10
C VAL A 91 -5.62 5.64 22.33
N LEU A 92 -5.95 6.36 21.26
CA LEU A 92 -6.45 7.72 21.31
C LEU A 92 -7.92 7.71 20.87
N GLY A 93 -8.80 8.12 21.78
CA GLY A 93 -10.24 8.07 21.58
C GLY A 93 -10.75 8.95 20.44
N GLY A 94 -11.98 8.68 19.98
CA GLY A 94 -12.64 9.48 18.95
C GLY A 94 -12.75 10.96 19.35
N GLY A 95 -12.59 11.85 18.36
CA GLY A 95 -12.60 13.30 18.58
C GLY A 95 -11.26 13.88 19.05
N TYR A 96 -10.21 13.06 19.15
CA TYR A 96 -8.83 13.48 19.39
C TYR A 96 -7.92 13.12 18.20
N PRO A 97 -6.80 13.83 18.02
CA PRO A 97 -6.39 15.00 18.80
C PRO A 97 -7.16 16.27 18.44
N LYS A 98 -7.23 17.23 19.39
CA LYS A 98 -7.94 18.51 19.21
C LYS A 98 -7.00 19.70 19.03
N PHE A 99 -5.80 19.61 19.59
CA PHE A 99 -4.87 20.74 19.70
C PHE A 99 -3.61 20.56 18.85
N GLY A 100 -3.38 19.37 18.31
CA GLY A 100 -2.36 19.13 17.30
C GLY A 100 -2.01 17.66 17.11
N PRO A 101 -1.14 17.33 16.13
CA PRO A 101 -0.73 15.95 15.91
C PRO A 101 -0.03 15.35 17.13
N VAL A 102 -0.35 14.09 17.41
CA VAL A 102 0.27 13.28 18.46
C VAL A 102 1.28 12.33 17.81
N TYR A 103 2.44 12.17 18.43
CA TYR A 103 3.47 11.22 18.03
C TYR A 103 3.81 10.28 19.17
N ALA A 104 3.96 9.00 18.88
CA ALA A 104 4.39 7.96 19.80
C ALA A 104 5.64 7.26 19.24
N GLU A 105 6.76 7.40 19.94
CA GLU A 105 7.96 6.60 19.70
C GLU A 105 7.91 5.35 20.59
N VAL A 106 7.77 4.20 19.96
CA VAL A 106 7.64 2.90 20.62
C VAL A 106 8.97 2.17 20.54
N ARG A 107 9.62 1.97 21.68
CA ARG A 107 10.87 1.23 21.80
C ARG A 107 10.60 -0.08 22.50
N GLY A 108 10.93 -1.18 21.82
CA GLY A 108 10.82 -2.53 22.36
C GLY A 108 12.05 -3.37 22.02
N ARG A 109 12.12 -4.56 22.61
CA ARG A 109 13.19 -5.52 22.29
C ARG A 109 12.89 -6.23 20.96
N PHE A 110 11.66 -6.70 20.81
CA PHE A 110 11.18 -7.45 19.65
C PHE A 110 9.84 -6.87 19.17
N LEU A 111 9.50 -7.17 17.91
CA LEU A 111 8.21 -6.84 17.33
C LEU A 111 7.75 -8.01 16.45
N ASN A 112 6.73 -8.72 16.91
CA ASN A 112 6.14 -9.87 16.25
C ASN A 112 4.81 -9.53 15.57
N ARG A 113 4.12 -8.49 16.05
CA ARG A 113 2.84 -8.06 15.48
C ARG A 113 2.65 -6.55 15.58
N LEU A 114 2.17 -5.96 14.50
CA LEU A 114 1.64 -4.61 14.43
C LEU A 114 0.17 -4.66 14.01
N THR A 115 -0.70 -4.08 14.81
CA THR A 115 -2.10 -3.84 14.47
C THR A 115 -2.35 -2.35 14.58
N ALA A 116 -2.86 -1.73 13.51
CA ALA A 116 -3.12 -0.30 13.48
C ALA A 116 -4.48 0.01 12.86
N ASN A 117 -5.24 0.89 13.50
CA ASN A 117 -6.55 1.35 13.01
C ASN A 117 -6.66 2.87 13.08
N GLY A 118 -6.90 3.52 11.95
CA GLY A 118 -7.06 4.98 11.88
C GLY A 118 -5.75 5.76 12.15
N THR A 119 -4.61 5.10 12.01
CA THR A 119 -3.27 5.64 12.31
C THR A 119 -2.69 6.32 11.06
N PRO A 120 -2.49 7.66 11.06
CA PRO A 120 -2.14 8.41 9.84
C PRO A 120 -0.70 8.19 9.35
N LEU A 121 0.24 7.88 10.25
CA LEU A 121 1.64 7.63 9.90
C LEU A 121 2.24 6.55 10.79
N ILE A 122 2.91 5.58 10.18
CA ILE A 122 3.69 4.56 10.89
C ILE A 122 5.06 4.46 10.23
N THR A 123 6.12 4.67 10.99
CA THR A 123 7.50 4.54 10.53
C THR A 123 8.28 3.53 11.35
N GLY A 124 9.28 2.89 10.77
CA GLY A 124 10.19 2.00 11.48
C GLY A 124 11.33 1.58 10.57
N ASP A 125 12.42 2.34 10.56
CA ASP A 125 13.43 2.26 9.48
C ASP A 125 14.50 1.19 9.69
N ARG A 126 14.66 0.71 10.93
CA ARG A 126 15.70 -0.25 11.33
C ARG A 126 15.10 -1.33 12.22
N LEU A 127 14.00 -1.92 11.77
CA LEU A 127 13.35 -3.02 12.45
C LEU A 127 14.14 -4.30 12.21
N HIS A 128 14.36 -5.07 13.27
CA HIS A 128 14.94 -6.40 13.23
C HIS A 128 13.92 -7.39 13.76
N THR A 129 13.26 -8.10 12.85
CA THR A 129 12.17 -9.03 13.17
C THR A 129 12.40 -10.35 12.44
N SER A 130 12.32 -11.47 13.15
CA SER A 130 12.34 -12.80 12.54
C SER A 130 10.97 -13.22 12.01
N ILE A 131 9.92 -12.75 12.68
CA ILE A 131 8.52 -12.90 12.31
C ILE A 131 7.82 -11.56 12.55
N LEU A 132 6.98 -11.15 11.60
CA LEU A 132 6.14 -9.96 11.75
C LEU A 132 4.80 -10.19 11.07
N ASP A 133 3.71 -10.05 11.81
CA ASP A 133 2.36 -9.90 11.25
C ASP A 133 1.96 -8.43 11.26
N VAL A 134 1.44 -7.92 10.15
CA VAL A 134 1.02 -6.53 10.02
C VAL A 134 -0.45 -6.48 9.58
N TYR A 135 -1.28 -5.86 10.41
CA TYR A 135 -2.72 -5.64 10.16
C TYR A 135 -3.01 -4.14 10.19
N LEU A 136 -3.43 -3.59 9.04
CA LEU A 136 -3.65 -2.15 8.86
C LEU A 136 -5.08 -1.89 8.41
N VAL A 137 -5.80 -1.09 9.18
CA VAL A 137 -7.17 -0.67 8.85
C VAL A 137 -7.22 0.85 8.80
N ASN A 138 -7.59 1.41 7.65
CA ASN A 138 -7.73 2.86 7.46
C ASN A 138 -6.51 3.67 7.92
N THR A 139 -5.31 3.12 7.71
CA THR A 139 -4.05 3.79 8.03
C THR A 139 -3.60 4.70 6.91
N GLY A 140 -2.83 5.75 7.20
CA GLY A 140 -2.26 6.61 6.17
C GLY A 140 -1.00 6.00 5.54
N ASN A 141 0.14 6.67 5.73
CA ASN A 141 1.41 6.21 5.18
C ASN A 141 2.12 5.28 6.16
N VAL A 142 2.57 4.13 5.68
CA VAL A 142 3.33 3.15 6.46
C VAL A 142 4.66 2.91 5.77
N ARG A 143 5.78 3.13 6.48
CA ARG A 143 7.13 2.86 5.99
C ARG A 143 7.90 2.03 7.01
N LEU A 144 8.14 0.76 6.67
CA LEU A 144 8.91 -0.16 7.49
C LEU A 144 10.18 -0.58 6.72
N GLY A 145 11.31 -0.62 7.40
CA GLY A 145 12.61 -1.00 6.83
C GLY A 145 13.49 -1.69 7.87
N GLY A 146 14.51 -2.40 7.40
CA GLY A 146 15.46 -3.12 8.23
C GLY A 146 15.65 -4.56 7.75
N SER A 147 15.64 -5.53 8.67
CA SER A 147 15.59 -6.96 8.35
C SER A 147 14.27 -7.51 8.87
N ILE A 148 13.34 -7.76 7.95
CA ILE A 148 11.93 -8.01 8.27
C ILE A 148 11.50 -9.39 7.78
N GLY A 149 11.25 -10.31 8.72
CA GLY A 149 10.58 -11.58 8.47
C GLY A 149 9.05 -11.44 8.42
N LEU A 150 8.51 -10.72 7.43
CA LEU A 150 7.08 -10.49 7.26
C LEU A 150 6.34 -11.79 6.92
N ARG A 151 5.43 -12.21 7.78
CA ARG A 151 4.62 -13.43 7.59
C ARG A 151 3.24 -13.13 7.03
N VAL A 152 2.59 -12.10 7.55
CA VAL A 152 1.25 -11.67 7.15
C VAL A 152 1.26 -10.17 6.90
N LEU A 153 0.68 -9.77 5.78
CA LEU A 153 0.32 -8.38 5.49
C LEU A 153 -1.16 -8.32 5.12
N ASP A 154 -1.97 -7.79 6.02
CA ASP A 154 -3.40 -7.59 5.83
C ASP A 154 -3.70 -6.09 5.88
N ILE A 155 -4.22 -5.54 4.79
CA ILE A 155 -4.50 -4.12 4.66
C ILE A 155 -5.91 -3.93 4.12
N LYS A 156 -6.72 -3.20 4.89
CA LYS A 156 -8.05 -2.73 4.49
C LYS A 156 -8.11 -1.21 4.55
N GLY A 157 -8.45 -0.59 3.43
CA GLY A 157 -8.61 0.87 3.36
C GLY A 157 -7.87 1.49 2.18
N LYS A 158 -7.46 2.73 2.39
CA LYS A 158 -6.57 3.49 1.50
C LYS A 158 -5.25 3.73 2.21
N GLY A 159 -4.20 4.09 1.46
CA GLY A 159 -2.91 4.45 2.02
C GLY A 159 -1.74 3.85 1.24
N LEU A 160 -0.56 4.40 1.47
CA LEU A 160 0.69 3.88 0.92
C LEU A 160 1.41 3.07 1.99
N THR A 161 1.71 1.80 1.69
CA THR A 161 2.53 0.95 2.54
C THR A 161 3.80 0.56 1.80
N GLN A 162 4.95 0.87 2.39
CA GLN A 162 6.27 0.54 1.87
C GLN A 162 7.00 -0.31 2.90
N ILE A 163 7.41 -1.52 2.53
CA ILE A 163 8.17 -2.41 3.40
C ILE A 163 9.44 -2.87 2.66
N SER A 164 10.60 -2.52 3.20
CA SER A 164 11.90 -2.87 2.63
C SER A 164 12.70 -3.80 3.53
N GLY A 165 13.61 -4.56 2.91
CA GLY A 165 14.47 -5.50 3.63
C GLY A 165 13.76 -6.78 4.07
N LEU A 166 12.80 -7.24 3.26
CA LEU A 166 12.10 -8.49 3.50
C LEU A 166 13.03 -9.70 3.39
N THR A 167 12.97 -10.57 4.39
CA THR A 167 13.66 -11.87 4.47
C THR A 167 12.68 -12.93 4.99
N SER A 168 11.62 -13.18 4.23
CA SER A 168 10.44 -13.89 4.75
C SER A 168 10.34 -15.33 4.22
N PRO A 169 10.32 -16.36 5.10
CA PRO A 169 10.25 -17.75 4.69
C PRO A 169 8.84 -18.18 4.22
N SER A 170 7.81 -17.43 4.59
CA SER A 170 6.44 -17.58 4.11
C SER A 170 5.71 -16.25 4.31
N LEU A 171 5.21 -15.65 3.24
CA LEU A 171 4.47 -14.40 3.23
C LEU A 171 3.08 -14.62 2.63
N GLN A 172 2.06 -14.14 3.33
CA GLN A 172 0.68 -14.05 2.85
C GLN A 172 0.26 -12.59 2.81
N VAL A 173 -0.39 -12.18 1.73
CA VAL A 173 -0.82 -10.80 1.52
C VAL A 173 -2.31 -10.75 1.19
N HIS A 174 -3.06 -9.95 1.96
CA HIS A 174 -4.47 -9.69 1.76
C HIS A 174 -4.70 -8.18 1.66
N LEU A 175 -5.23 -7.72 0.52
CA LEU A 175 -5.47 -6.30 0.26
C LEU A 175 -6.93 -6.07 -0.11
N GLN A 176 -7.60 -5.17 0.60
CA GLN A 176 -8.99 -4.81 0.37
C GLN A 176 -9.16 -3.30 0.20
N GLU A 177 -10.10 -2.90 -0.66
CA GLU A 177 -10.41 -1.51 -1.00
C GLU A 177 -9.36 -0.88 -1.93
N SER A 178 -8.63 0.16 -1.51
CA SER A 178 -7.71 0.90 -2.40
C SER A 178 -6.30 1.14 -1.83
N PRO A 179 -5.64 0.15 -1.18
CA PRO A 179 -4.28 0.33 -0.69
C PRO A 179 -3.28 0.29 -1.85
N LYS A 180 -2.15 0.98 -1.66
CA LYS A 180 -1.00 0.93 -2.56
C LYS A 180 0.20 0.37 -1.79
N VAL A 181 0.71 -0.78 -2.23
CA VAL A 181 1.74 -1.53 -1.50
C VAL A 181 3.00 -1.69 -2.33
N GLN A 182 4.15 -1.37 -1.73
CA GLN A 182 5.47 -1.60 -2.30
C GLN A 182 6.29 -2.45 -1.35
N LEU A 183 6.71 -3.61 -1.82
CA LEU A 183 7.54 -4.54 -1.06
C LEU A 183 8.90 -4.68 -1.74
N SER A 184 9.98 -4.70 -0.96
CA SER A 184 11.32 -4.97 -1.47
C SER A 184 12.13 -5.88 -0.55
N GLY A 185 12.89 -6.79 -1.15
CA GLY A 185 13.65 -7.84 -0.47
C GLY A 185 13.42 -9.19 -1.13
N VAL A 186 13.72 -10.28 -0.43
CA VAL A 186 13.48 -11.64 -0.92
C VAL A 186 12.48 -12.33 0.00
N ALA A 187 11.35 -12.76 -0.56
CA ALA A 187 10.36 -13.52 0.21
C ALA A 187 9.76 -14.67 -0.58
N ASN A 188 9.37 -15.68 0.19
CA ASN A 188 8.48 -16.74 -0.24
C ASN A 188 7.02 -16.26 -0.12
N LEU A 189 6.52 -15.55 -1.14
CA LEU A 189 5.10 -15.20 -1.23
C LEU A 189 4.28 -16.44 -1.64
N SER A 190 3.44 -16.95 -0.76
CA SER A 190 2.65 -18.16 -1.01
C SER A 190 1.21 -17.85 -1.43
N ASN A 191 0.63 -16.77 -0.90
CA ASN A 191 -0.73 -16.34 -1.21
C ASN A 191 -0.81 -14.82 -1.36
N LEU A 192 -1.48 -14.37 -2.42
CA LEU A 192 -1.84 -12.99 -2.66
C LEU A 192 -3.34 -12.91 -3.02
N THR A 193 -4.13 -12.32 -2.12
CA THR A 193 -5.55 -12.07 -2.34
C THR A 193 -5.83 -10.58 -2.37
N MET A 194 -6.51 -10.10 -3.42
CA MET A 194 -6.81 -8.68 -3.61
C MET A 194 -8.25 -8.44 -4.07
N GLN A 195 -8.89 -7.41 -3.53
CA GLN A 195 -10.20 -6.94 -3.94
C GLN A 195 -10.27 -5.41 -3.87
N GLY A 196 -11.03 -4.78 -4.77
CA GLY A 196 -11.19 -3.33 -4.84
C GLY A 196 -10.40 -2.71 -5.99
N ASN A 197 -9.75 -1.59 -5.70
CA ASN A 197 -8.80 -0.89 -6.56
C ASN A 197 -7.39 -0.96 -5.96
N ALA A 198 -7.05 -2.07 -5.31
CA ALA A 198 -5.77 -2.28 -4.66
C ALA A 198 -4.63 -2.43 -5.68
N TRP A 199 -3.45 -1.92 -5.32
CA TRP A 199 -2.23 -2.01 -6.14
C TRP A 199 -1.08 -2.56 -5.31
N ILE A 200 -0.33 -3.52 -5.85
CA ILE A 200 0.89 -4.06 -5.23
C ILE A 200 2.02 -4.17 -6.24
N SER A 201 3.22 -3.83 -5.81
CA SER A 201 4.47 -4.13 -6.49
C SER A 201 5.44 -4.83 -5.55
N PHE A 202 6.01 -5.96 -5.99
CA PHE A 202 6.98 -6.72 -5.22
C PHE A 202 8.10 -7.30 -6.08
N TYR A 203 9.32 -6.90 -5.75
CA TYR A 203 10.60 -7.42 -6.25
C TYR A 203 11.42 -7.86 -5.03
N TRP A 204 11.79 -9.13 -4.80
CA TRP A 204 12.02 -10.33 -5.62
C TRP A 204 11.32 -11.54 -4.97
N VAL A 205 10.32 -12.12 -5.63
CA VAL A 205 9.58 -13.30 -5.15
C VAL A 205 10.39 -14.57 -5.42
N LYS A 206 10.57 -15.42 -4.41
CA LYS A 206 11.18 -16.74 -4.55
C LYS A 206 10.39 -17.76 -3.75
N THR A 207 9.52 -18.51 -4.43
CA THR A 207 8.59 -19.45 -3.80
C THR A 207 8.47 -20.74 -4.59
N ASP A 208 8.13 -21.84 -3.91
CA ASP A 208 7.73 -23.05 -4.61
C ASP A 208 6.33 -22.89 -5.21
N THR A 209 5.34 -22.47 -4.43
CA THR A 209 3.95 -22.35 -4.89
C THR A 209 3.39 -20.98 -4.54
N LEU A 210 2.90 -20.28 -5.56
CA LEU A 210 2.21 -18.99 -5.43
C LEU A 210 0.77 -19.10 -5.94
N THR A 211 -0.19 -18.76 -5.08
CA THR A 211 -1.59 -18.58 -5.47
C THR A 211 -1.95 -17.10 -5.47
N VAL A 212 -2.55 -16.63 -6.56
CA VAL A 212 -3.02 -15.25 -6.74
C VAL A 212 -4.51 -15.27 -7.05
N ARG A 213 -5.28 -14.52 -6.26
CA ARG A 213 -6.72 -14.30 -6.45
C ARG A 213 -7.01 -12.81 -6.42
N ALA A 214 -7.47 -12.25 -7.54
CA ALA A 214 -7.67 -10.81 -7.65
C ALA A 214 -8.99 -10.44 -8.35
N LYS A 215 -9.75 -9.52 -7.78
CA LYS A 215 -11.08 -9.11 -8.26
C LYS A 215 -11.16 -7.61 -8.48
N GLN A 216 -12.11 -7.17 -9.31
CA GLN A 216 -12.43 -5.77 -9.56
C GLN A 216 -11.28 -5.02 -10.26
N LYS A 217 -10.81 -3.87 -9.79
CA LYS A 217 -9.82 -3.02 -10.50
C LYS A 217 -8.40 -3.18 -9.96
N THR A 218 -8.07 -4.35 -9.41
CA THR A 218 -6.77 -4.59 -8.77
C THR A 218 -5.62 -4.65 -9.78
N THR A 219 -4.44 -4.20 -9.39
CA THR A 219 -3.22 -4.31 -10.21
C THR A 219 -2.08 -4.94 -9.41
N ILE A 220 -1.47 -5.97 -9.97
CA ILE A 220 -0.39 -6.75 -9.36
C ILE A 220 0.85 -6.66 -10.24
N GLN A 221 2.01 -6.36 -9.65
CA GLN A 221 3.31 -6.38 -10.32
C GLN A 221 4.28 -7.25 -9.52
N LEU A 222 4.65 -8.41 -10.06
CA LEU A 222 5.57 -9.33 -9.40
C LEU A 222 6.77 -9.64 -10.30
N ALA A 223 7.94 -9.78 -9.67
CA ALA A 223 9.15 -10.25 -10.33
C ALA A 223 9.87 -11.29 -9.47
N GLY A 224 10.56 -12.24 -10.11
CA GLY A 224 11.34 -13.29 -9.43
C GLY A 224 11.15 -14.67 -10.05
N ALA A 225 11.13 -15.71 -9.23
CA ALA A 225 10.99 -17.10 -9.67
C ALA A 225 10.00 -17.89 -8.80
N VAL A 226 9.16 -18.69 -9.47
CA VAL A 226 8.22 -19.60 -8.84
C VAL A 226 8.22 -20.97 -9.52
N ASN A 227 8.05 -22.04 -8.75
CA ASN A 227 7.92 -23.37 -9.34
C ASN A 227 6.49 -23.59 -9.88
N ARG A 228 5.45 -23.33 -9.08
CA ARG A 228 4.04 -23.41 -9.47
C ARG A 228 3.31 -22.08 -9.23
N LEU A 229 2.77 -21.51 -10.30
CA LEU A 229 1.95 -20.30 -10.28
C LEU A 229 0.48 -20.65 -10.56
N ASP A 230 -0.43 -20.27 -9.67
CA ASP A 230 -1.88 -20.34 -9.88
C ASP A 230 -2.47 -18.92 -9.80
N VAL A 231 -3.08 -18.45 -10.88
CA VAL A 231 -3.62 -17.09 -11.00
C VAL A 231 -5.08 -17.17 -11.43
N GLU A 232 -5.94 -16.45 -10.72
CA GLU A 232 -7.35 -16.31 -11.10
C GLU A 232 -7.79 -14.86 -10.89
N LEU A 233 -8.30 -14.26 -11.96
CA LEU A 233 -8.61 -12.84 -12.06
C LEU A 233 -10.04 -12.61 -12.53
N TRP A 234 -10.73 -11.65 -11.91
CA TRP A 234 -12.09 -11.23 -12.30
C TRP A 234 -12.22 -9.71 -12.40
N GLY A 235 -13.26 -9.25 -13.09
CA GLY A 235 -13.56 -7.84 -13.31
C GLY A 235 -12.56 -7.20 -14.28
N ASN A 236 -11.80 -6.23 -13.79
CA ASN A 236 -10.77 -5.50 -14.53
C ASN A 236 -9.37 -5.72 -13.90
N ALA A 237 -9.19 -6.87 -13.24
CA ALA A 237 -7.98 -7.17 -12.51
C ALA A 237 -6.81 -7.40 -13.48
N ARG A 238 -5.63 -6.87 -13.14
CA ARG A 238 -4.42 -6.96 -13.97
C ARG A 238 -3.29 -7.62 -13.21
N PHE A 239 -2.75 -8.70 -13.76
CA PHE A 239 -1.57 -9.37 -13.26
C PHE A 239 -0.38 -9.14 -14.19
N LYS A 240 0.63 -8.40 -13.74
CA LYS A 240 1.86 -8.12 -14.49
C LYS A 240 3.00 -9.01 -13.98
N GLY A 241 3.06 -10.22 -14.52
CA GLY A 241 4.02 -11.26 -14.17
C GLY A 241 5.07 -11.53 -15.26
N ARG A 242 5.27 -10.64 -16.24
CA ARG A 242 6.32 -10.80 -17.28
C ARG A 242 7.69 -11.15 -16.69
N TYR A 243 8.04 -10.53 -15.55
CA TYR A 243 9.31 -10.73 -14.85
C TYR A 243 9.26 -11.78 -13.73
N LEU A 244 8.14 -12.50 -13.60
CA LEU A 244 7.99 -13.62 -12.66
C LEU A 244 8.09 -14.93 -13.44
N ARG A 245 9.28 -15.54 -13.45
CA ARG A 245 9.52 -16.80 -14.15
C ARG A 245 8.86 -17.97 -13.40
N ALA A 246 7.83 -18.57 -13.98
CA ALA A 246 7.17 -19.76 -13.47
C ALA A 246 7.70 -21.03 -14.16
N GLN A 247 7.95 -22.11 -13.43
CA GLN A 247 8.17 -23.42 -14.08
C GLN A 247 6.84 -23.95 -14.65
N ARG A 248 5.77 -23.84 -13.86
CA ARG A 248 4.41 -24.24 -14.22
C ARG A 248 3.44 -23.09 -13.93
N SER A 249 2.55 -22.77 -14.87
CA SER A 249 1.48 -21.80 -14.66
C SER A 249 0.10 -22.37 -14.95
N PHE A 250 -0.86 -22.02 -14.11
CA PHE A 250 -2.29 -22.25 -14.27
C PHE A 250 -2.98 -20.91 -14.15
N VAL A 251 -3.54 -20.39 -15.23
CA VAL A 251 -4.07 -19.02 -15.28
C VAL A 251 -5.52 -19.04 -15.74
N ARG A 252 -6.38 -18.37 -14.99
CA ARG A 252 -7.79 -18.18 -15.30
C ARG A 252 -8.11 -16.69 -15.32
N THR A 253 -8.71 -16.22 -16.39
CA THR A 253 -9.18 -14.83 -16.51
C THR A 253 -10.65 -14.81 -16.92
N HIS A 254 -11.39 -13.89 -16.30
CA HIS A 254 -12.81 -13.67 -16.48
C HIS A 254 -13.09 -12.18 -16.69
N ASP A 255 -14.30 -11.86 -17.17
CA ASP A 255 -14.74 -10.50 -17.47
C ASP A 255 -13.79 -9.75 -18.43
N HIS A 256 -13.05 -8.76 -17.93
CA HIS A 256 -12.08 -7.93 -18.65
C HIS A 256 -10.70 -7.99 -17.98
N ALA A 257 -10.41 -9.08 -17.28
CA ALA A 257 -9.14 -9.26 -16.60
C ALA A 257 -8.00 -9.50 -17.61
N VAL A 258 -6.78 -9.11 -17.22
CA VAL A 258 -5.59 -9.29 -18.05
C VAL A 258 -4.47 -9.92 -17.24
N ALA A 259 -3.87 -10.99 -17.76
CA ALA A 259 -2.71 -11.64 -17.15
C ALA A 259 -1.50 -11.66 -18.10
N GLU A 260 -0.38 -11.09 -17.67
CA GLU A 260 0.93 -11.22 -18.31
C GLU A 260 1.74 -12.28 -17.57
N ILE A 261 2.17 -13.34 -18.27
CA ILE A 261 2.86 -14.49 -17.67
C ILE A 261 4.14 -14.89 -18.39
N SER A 262 5.01 -15.59 -17.67
CA SER A 262 6.29 -16.09 -18.17
C SER A 262 6.54 -17.51 -17.64
N ALA A 263 6.03 -18.51 -18.34
CA ALA A 263 6.19 -19.93 -17.99
C ALA A 263 7.20 -20.65 -18.89
N VAL A 264 7.95 -21.60 -18.33
CA VAL A 264 9.03 -22.29 -19.09
C VAL A 264 8.85 -23.81 -19.30
N LYS A 265 8.11 -24.53 -18.44
CA LYS A 265 7.88 -25.98 -18.64
C LYS A 265 6.44 -26.30 -19.03
N HIS A 266 5.48 -25.86 -18.21
CA HIS A 266 4.07 -26.16 -18.39
C HIS A 266 3.24 -24.89 -18.29
N GLN A 267 2.31 -24.71 -19.21
CA GLN A 267 1.34 -23.61 -19.19
C GLN A 267 -0.06 -24.15 -19.45
N SER A 268 -1.00 -23.80 -18.57
CA SER A 268 -2.42 -24.05 -18.74
C SER A 268 -3.20 -22.77 -18.56
N ASN A 269 -3.98 -22.39 -19.56
CA ASN A 269 -4.69 -21.13 -19.59
C ASN A 269 -6.19 -21.34 -19.85
N LEU A 270 -7.01 -20.54 -19.18
CA LEU A 270 -8.44 -20.41 -19.38
C LEU A 270 -8.77 -18.92 -19.50
N ALA A 271 -9.06 -18.45 -20.70
CA ALA A 271 -9.53 -17.09 -20.96
C ALA A 271 -11.01 -17.13 -21.34
N THR A 272 -11.85 -16.41 -20.60
CA THR A 272 -13.30 -16.35 -20.80
C THR A 272 -13.79 -14.90 -20.88
N ASP A 273 -15.05 -14.70 -21.29
CA ASP A 273 -15.69 -13.39 -21.46
C ASP A 273 -14.94 -12.49 -22.44
N ALA A 274 -14.38 -11.36 -22.01
CA ALA A 274 -13.58 -10.43 -22.81
C ALA A 274 -12.17 -10.23 -22.19
N SER A 275 -11.62 -11.31 -21.61
CA SER A 275 -10.36 -11.31 -20.87
C SER A 275 -9.18 -11.80 -21.70
N ASP A 276 -7.97 -11.36 -21.34
CA ASP A 276 -6.76 -11.66 -22.11
C ASP A 276 -5.66 -12.29 -21.25
N ILE A 277 -4.94 -13.25 -21.84
CA ILE A 277 -3.71 -13.81 -21.28
C ILE A 277 -2.57 -13.62 -22.28
N TYR A 278 -1.54 -12.89 -21.87
CA TYR A 278 -0.34 -12.63 -22.64
C TYR A 278 0.83 -13.46 -22.11
N TYR A 279 1.51 -14.20 -22.97
CA TYR A 279 2.70 -14.96 -22.57
C TYR A 279 3.97 -14.45 -23.24
N PHE A 280 5.07 -14.49 -22.50
CA PHE A 280 6.37 -13.94 -22.92
C PHE A 280 7.48 -15.01 -23.02
N ASN A 281 7.14 -16.29 -22.89
CA ASN A 281 8.06 -17.42 -23.03
C ASN A 281 7.35 -18.61 -23.68
N LEU A 282 8.11 -19.48 -24.36
CA LEU A 282 7.59 -20.75 -24.87
C LEU A 282 7.77 -21.86 -23.83
N PRO A 283 6.69 -22.40 -23.26
CA PRO A 283 6.76 -23.56 -22.40
C PRO A 283 6.96 -24.84 -23.21
N THR A 284 7.55 -25.88 -22.62
CA THR A 284 7.66 -27.21 -23.25
C THR A 284 6.30 -27.81 -23.60
N THR A 285 5.29 -27.57 -22.76
CA THR A 285 3.92 -28.02 -22.99
C THR A 285 2.93 -26.90 -22.71
N ARG A 286 1.85 -26.86 -23.48
CA ARG A 286 0.83 -25.81 -23.40
C ARG A 286 -0.55 -26.37 -23.67
N ALA A 287 -1.53 -25.93 -22.89
CA ALA A 287 -2.95 -26.17 -23.12
C ALA A 287 -3.72 -24.87 -22.88
N ASP A 288 -4.33 -24.33 -23.93
CA ASP A 288 -5.08 -23.08 -23.87
C ASP A 288 -6.55 -23.38 -24.16
N PHE A 289 -7.43 -22.87 -23.31
CA PHE A 289 -8.87 -22.88 -23.52
C PHE A 289 -9.38 -21.43 -23.58
N MET A 290 -10.04 -21.11 -24.68
CA MET A 290 -10.62 -19.79 -24.94
C MET A 290 -12.11 -19.95 -25.15
N ALA A 291 -12.92 -19.13 -24.48
CA ALA A 291 -14.37 -19.09 -24.67
C ALA A 291 -14.86 -17.64 -24.77
N TYR A 292 -15.98 -17.46 -25.48
CA TYR A 292 -16.54 -16.15 -25.81
C TYR A 292 -15.51 -15.28 -26.55
N ASN A 293 -15.19 -14.09 -26.05
CA ASN A 293 -14.18 -13.18 -26.60
C ASN A 293 -12.85 -13.24 -25.83
N GLY A 294 -12.63 -14.28 -25.01
CA GLY A 294 -11.38 -14.46 -24.28
C GLY A 294 -10.22 -14.84 -25.19
N SER A 295 -9.02 -14.30 -24.96
CA SER A 295 -7.86 -14.50 -25.83
C SER A 295 -6.59 -14.94 -25.09
N VAL A 296 -5.74 -15.72 -25.77
CA VAL A 296 -4.39 -16.08 -25.31
C VAL A 296 -3.39 -15.73 -26.42
N LEU A 297 -2.50 -14.76 -26.17
CA LEU A 297 -1.64 -14.17 -27.20
C LEU A 297 -0.14 -14.29 -26.89
N ASP A 298 0.64 -14.55 -27.94
CA ASP A 298 2.10 -14.54 -27.92
C ASP A 298 2.62 -13.10 -27.96
N MET A 299 3.29 -12.68 -26.89
CA MET A 299 3.86 -11.33 -26.78
C MET A 299 5.40 -11.35 -26.77
N ARG A 300 6.02 -12.46 -27.19
CA ARG A 300 7.48 -12.52 -27.31
C ARG A 300 7.96 -11.50 -28.34
N GLU A 301 9.08 -10.86 -28.01
CA GLU A 301 9.80 -10.05 -28.99
C GLU A 301 10.28 -10.98 -30.10
N TRP A 302 9.92 -10.68 -31.35
CA TRP A 302 10.39 -11.44 -32.49
C TRP A 302 11.92 -11.34 -32.55
N ASN A 303 12.57 -12.48 -32.73
CA ASN A 303 14.00 -12.46 -32.98
C ASN A 303 14.25 -11.73 -34.31
N GLN A 304 15.30 -10.92 -34.40
CA GLN A 304 15.69 -10.28 -35.66
C GLN A 304 15.90 -11.29 -36.81
N TYR A 305 16.20 -12.55 -36.48
CA TYR A 305 16.27 -13.65 -37.44
C TYR A 305 14.90 -14.08 -37.99
N ASP A 306 13.82 -13.98 -37.19
CA ASP A 306 12.45 -14.34 -37.57
C ASP A 306 11.75 -13.22 -38.36
N LEU A 307 12.31 -12.00 -38.32
CA LEU A 307 11.92 -10.84 -39.13
C LEU A 307 12.45 -10.88 -40.58
N LYS A 308 13.20 -11.92 -40.96
CA LYS A 308 13.70 -12.05 -42.33
C LYS A 308 12.62 -12.72 -43.19
N ASP A 309 11.91 -11.93 -43.99
CA ASP A 309 10.94 -12.39 -45.00
C ASP A 309 11.52 -13.44 -45.96
N PHE A 310 12.85 -13.47 -46.11
CA PHE A 310 13.57 -14.38 -46.98
C PHE A 310 14.60 -15.20 -46.20
N THR A 311 14.31 -16.49 -46.03
CA THR A 311 15.35 -17.48 -45.69
C THR A 311 16.15 -17.84 -46.94
N ARG A 312 17.30 -18.52 -46.80
CA ARG A 312 18.06 -19.05 -47.96
C ARG A 312 17.24 -20.01 -48.84
N TYR A 313 16.10 -20.47 -48.34
CA TYR A 313 15.20 -21.43 -48.99
C TYR A 313 13.97 -20.77 -49.64
N ASN A 314 13.63 -19.53 -49.27
CA ASN A 314 12.50 -18.78 -49.84
C ASN A 314 12.94 -17.57 -50.66
N LYS A 315 14.18 -17.58 -51.19
CA LYS A 315 14.73 -16.48 -52.00
C LYS A 315 14.07 -16.32 -53.38
N GLN A 316 13.14 -17.18 -53.77
CA GLN A 316 12.56 -17.16 -55.11
C GLN A 316 11.11 -17.59 -55.06
N PHE A 317 10.20 -16.62 -55.08
CA PHE A 317 9.03 -16.61 -55.96
C PHE A 317 8.75 -15.14 -56.32
N PRO A 318 8.35 -14.86 -57.58
CA PRO A 318 8.84 -13.77 -58.43
C PRO A 318 8.54 -12.33 -58.00
#